data_AF-A0A2N5KVC7-F1
#
_entry.id   AF-A0A2N5KVC7-F1
#
_cell.length_a   1.000
_cell.length_b   1.000
_cell.length_c   1.000
_cell.angle_alpha   90.00
_cell.angle_beta   90.00
_cell.angle_gamma   90.00
#
_symmetry.space_group_name_H-M   'P 1'
#
loop_
_entity.id
_entity.type
_entity.pdbx_description
1 polymer ?
#
loop_
_entity_poly.entity_id
_entity_poly.type
_entity_poly.pdbx_seq_one_letter_code
_entity_poly.pdbx_strand_id
1 'polypeptide(L)'
;MVTALWALFSVDTFQKVTGPKTDVWLVKTVGVLVAAIGGALGVAGYRRRETPEIGLLGAGSAGGLAGIDTYYTAKGRISPVYALDGLAELVFLGCWIYVLTRGKR
;
A
#
# COMPACT_ATOMS: atom_id res chain seq x y z
N MET A 1 0.63 -2.23 -4.29
CA MET A 1 1.55 -1.73 -5.37
C MET A 1 1.03 -2.01 -6.79
N VAL A 2 0.58 -3.22 -7.11
CA VAL A 2 0.06 -3.55 -8.47
C VAL A 2 -1.23 -2.77 -8.77
N THR A 3 -2.10 -2.59 -7.78
CA THR A 3 -3.32 -1.77 -7.85
C THR A 3 -3.01 -0.30 -8.14
N ALA A 4 -2.02 0.28 -7.46
CA ALA A 4 -1.55 1.65 -7.66
C ALA A 4 -0.95 1.88 -9.07
N LEU A 5 -0.13 0.96 -9.56
CA LEU A 5 0.43 1.02 -10.91
C LEU A 5 -0.66 0.86 -11.97
N TRP A 6 -1.63 -0.04 -11.75
CA TRP A 6 -2.76 -0.22 -12.66
C TRP A 6 -3.62 1.04 -12.76
N ALA A 7 -3.90 1.70 -11.63
CA ALA A 7 -4.63 2.96 -11.63
C ALA A 7 -3.88 4.09 -12.34
N LEU A 8 -2.53 4.08 -12.32
CA LEU A 8 -1.71 5.05 -13.07
C LEU A 8 -1.74 4.82 -14.58
N PHE A 9 -1.62 3.57 -15.02
CA PHE A 9 -1.56 3.24 -16.44
C PHE A 9 -2.92 3.15 -17.10
N SER A 10 -3.96 2.76 -16.37
CA SER A 10 -5.31 2.61 -16.93
C SER A 10 -6.39 2.83 -15.89
N VAL A 11 -6.68 4.10 -15.62
CA VAL A 11 -7.79 4.52 -14.74
C VAL A 11 -9.11 3.92 -15.19
N ASP A 12 -9.41 3.89 -16.49
CA ASP A 12 -10.71 3.39 -16.98
C ASP A 12 -10.91 1.91 -16.67
N THR A 13 -9.86 1.10 -16.83
CA THR A 13 -9.92 -0.34 -16.53
C THR A 13 -9.89 -0.60 -15.03
N PHE A 14 -9.21 0.26 -14.26
CA PHE A 14 -9.23 0.26 -12.81
C PHE A 14 -10.64 0.56 -12.27
N GLN A 15 -11.28 1.64 -12.75
CA GLN A 15 -12.64 2.01 -12.35
C GLN A 15 -13.69 0.98 -12.75
N LYS A 16 -13.48 0.22 -13.83
CA LYS A 16 -14.35 -0.91 -14.18
C LYS A 16 -14.39 -1.99 -13.09
N VAL A 17 -13.31 -2.16 -12.32
CA VAL A 17 -13.21 -3.18 -11.25
C VAL A 17 -13.48 -2.60 -9.87
N THR A 18 -13.07 -1.36 -9.62
CA THR A 18 -13.23 -0.70 -8.31
C THR A 18 -14.52 0.12 -8.16
N GLY A 19 -15.25 0.32 -9.26
CA GLY A 19 -16.35 1.27 -9.36
C GLY A 19 -15.88 2.67 -9.79
N PRO A 20 -16.81 3.50 -10.32
CA PRO A 20 -16.51 4.85 -10.79
C PRO A 20 -15.98 5.72 -9.64
N LYS A 21 -14.90 6.45 -9.91
CA LYS A 21 -14.27 7.36 -8.95
C LYS A 21 -14.49 8.79 -9.43
N THR A 22 -15.12 9.61 -8.59
CA THR A 22 -15.37 11.04 -8.86
C THR A 22 -14.06 11.82 -8.99
N ASP A 23 -13.08 11.50 -8.14
CA ASP A 23 -11.79 12.20 -8.07
C ASP A 23 -10.66 11.36 -8.68
N VAL A 24 -10.62 11.30 -10.01
CA VAL A 24 -9.60 10.55 -10.77
C VAL A 24 -8.18 11.08 -10.50
N TRP A 25 -8.06 12.39 -10.31
CA TRP A 25 -6.77 13.03 -10.03
C TRP A 25 -6.17 12.48 -8.72
N LEU A 26 -6.98 12.34 -7.66
CA LEU A 26 -6.56 11.83 -6.37
C LEU A 26 -6.03 10.39 -6.46
N VAL A 27 -6.68 9.55 -7.26
CA VAL A 27 -6.24 8.17 -7.52
C VAL A 27 -4.83 8.15 -8.13
N LYS A 28 -4.56 9.03 -9.10
CA LYS A 28 -3.23 9.14 -9.71
C LYS A 28 -2.20 9.64 -8.71
N THR A 29 -2.52 10.66 -7.92
CA THR A 29 -1.58 11.22 -6.92
C THR A 29 -1.19 10.18 -5.87
N VAL A 30 -2.17 9.45 -5.33
CA VAL A 30 -1.92 8.35 -4.39
C VAL A 30 -1.14 7.22 -5.07
N GLY A 31 -1.47 6.89 -6.32
CA GLY A 31 -0.73 5.91 -7.10
C GLY A 31 0.75 6.23 -7.24
N VAL A 32 1.10 7.48 -7.57
CA VAL A 32 2.50 7.96 -7.64
C VAL A 32 3.17 7.85 -6.27
N LEU A 33 2.50 8.28 -5.21
CA LEU A 33 3.05 8.24 -3.85
C LEU A 33 3.36 6.81 -3.40
N VAL A 34 2.43 5.88 -3.59
CA VAL A 34 2.61 4.46 -3.25
C VAL A 34 3.72 3.83 -4.09
N ALA A 35 3.82 4.17 -5.38
CA ALA A 35 4.90 3.71 -6.23
C ALA A 35 6.28 4.21 -5.75
N ALA A 36 6.37 5.48 -5.35
CA ALA A 36 7.60 6.05 -4.81
C ALA A 36 8.02 5.40 -3.48
N ILE A 37 7.07 5.21 -2.55
CA ILE A 37 7.32 4.53 -1.27
C ILE A 37 7.78 3.10 -1.50
N GLY A 38 7.02 2.32 -2.29
CA GLY A 38 7.37 0.93 -2.56
C GLY A 38 8.67 0.77 -3.34
N GLY A 39 8.99 1.72 -4.24
CA GLY A 39 10.30 1.79 -4.91
C GLY A 39 11.45 2.03 -3.93
N ALA A 40 11.29 2.97 -2.99
CA ALA A 40 12.29 3.24 -1.96
C ALA A 40 12.52 2.01 -1.04
N LEU A 41 11.44 1.37 -0.58
CA LEU A 41 11.51 0.14 0.22
C LEU A 41 12.14 -1.02 -0.57
N GLY A 42 11.80 -1.18 -1.85
CA GLY A 42 12.37 -2.21 -2.72
C GLY A 42 13.87 -2.02 -2.94
N VAL A 43 14.32 -0.79 -3.18
CA VAL A 43 15.76 -0.47 -3.30
C VAL A 43 16.49 -0.70 -1.98
N ALA A 44 15.88 -0.33 -0.84
CA ALA A 44 16.45 -0.58 0.48
C ALA A 44 16.65 -2.07 0.75
N GLY A 45 15.62 -2.89 0.48
CA GLY A 45 15.68 -4.35 0.62
C GLY A 45 16.70 -4.99 -0.34
N TYR A 46 16.76 -4.54 -1.60
CA TYR A 46 17.75 -5.00 -2.57
C TYR A 46 19.19 -4.72 -2.11
N ARG A 47 19.41 -3.54 -1.50
CA ARG A 47 20.73 -3.15 -0.96
C ARG A 47 21.01 -3.71 0.43
N ARG A 48 20.08 -4.46 1.04
CA ARG A 48 20.13 -4.95 2.43
C ARG A 48 20.46 -3.85 3.44
N ARG A 49 19.97 -2.62 3.18
CA ARG A 49 20.15 -1.47 4.09
C ARG A 49 18.85 -1.24 4.84
N GLU A 50 18.65 -2.04 5.87
CA GLU A 50 17.50 -1.97 6.77
C GLU A 50 17.82 -0.97 7.88
N THR A 51 17.52 0.33 7.67
CA THR A 51 17.68 1.34 8.73
C THR A 51 16.36 1.56 9.48
N PRO A 52 16.38 2.03 10.74
CA PRO A 52 15.17 2.29 11.51
C PRO A 52 14.19 3.25 10.82
N GLU A 53 14.69 4.22 10.06
CA GLU A 53 13.90 5.19 9.29
C GLU A 53 13.14 4.51 8.14
N ILE A 54 13.76 3.53 7.49
CA ILE A 54 13.14 2.74 6.42
C ILE A 54 12.07 1.81 7.01
N GLY A 55 12.35 1.22 8.18
CA GLY A 55 11.36 0.44 8.93
C GLY A 55 10.16 1.27 9.35
N LEU A 56 10.37 2.51 9.84
CA LEU A 56 9.30 3.43 10.19
C LEU A 56 8.49 3.86 8.95
N LEU A 57 9.17 4.17 7.84
CA LEU A 57 8.51 4.50 6.58
C LEU A 57 7.64 3.34 6.07
N GLY A 58 8.18 2.12 6.11
CA GLY A 58 7.46 0.91 5.71
C GLY A 58 6.25 0.62 6.60
N ALA A 59 6.45 0.59 7.93
CA ALA A 59 5.38 0.32 8.87
C ALA A 59 4.31 1.42 8.88
N GLY A 60 4.70 2.69 8.82
CA GLY A 60 3.79 3.83 8.82
C GLY A 60 2.97 3.92 7.54
N SER A 61 3.59 3.71 6.37
CA SER A 61 2.87 3.71 5.09
C SER A 61 1.91 2.53 4.96
N ALA A 62 2.36 1.31 5.29
CA ALA A 62 1.50 0.13 5.27
C ALA A 62 0.35 0.23 6.29
N GLY A 63 0.62 0.69 7.51
CA GLY A 63 -0.40 0.86 8.54
C GLY A 63 -1.43 1.93 8.19
N GLY A 64 -0.99 3.04 7.59
CA GLY A 64 -1.87 4.12 7.13
C GLY A 64 -2.80 3.69 6.00
N LEU A 65 -2.25 3.01 4.98
CA LEU A 65 -3.04 2.47 3.87
C LEU A 65 -4.03 1.41 4.36
N ALA A 66 -3.58 0.45 5.15
CA ALA A 66 -4.44 -0.62 5.68
C ALA A 66 -5.56 -0.07 6.57
N GLY A 67 -5.26 0.96 7.37
CA GLY A 67 -6.25 1.63 8.21
C GLY A 67 -7.33 2.34 7.39
N ILE A 68 -6.94 3.05 6.33
CA ILE A 68 -7.88 3.72 5.42
C ILE A 68 -8.74 2.69 4.68
N ASP A 69 -8.12 1.66 4.11
CA ASP A 69 -8.81 0.61 3.37
C ASP A 69 -9.80 -0.15 4.26
N THR A 70 -9.38 -0.52 5.47
CA THR A 70 -10.26 -1.19 6.44
C THR A 70 -11.42 -0.29 6.85
N TYR A 71 -11.16 0.97 7.17
CA TYR A 71 -12.18 1.92 7.61
C TYR A 71 -13.24 2.18 6.53
N TYR A 72 -12.82 2.45 5.30
CA TYR A 72 -13.76 2.77 4.22
C TYR A 72 -14.43 1.54 3.61
N THR A 73 -13.79 0.37 3.65
CA THR A 73 -14.43 -0.90 3.30
C THR A 73 -15.49 -1.28 4.32
N ALA A 74 -15.21 -1.16 5.63
CA ALA A 74 -16.18 -1.41 6.69
C ALA A 74 -17.40 -0.47 6.63
N LYS A 75 -17.21 0.74 6.10
CA LYS A 75 -18.28 1.72 5.86
C LYS A 75 -19.09 1.45 4.58
N GLY A 76 -18.78 0.39 3.84
CA GLY A 76 -19.47 0.00 2.60
C GLY A 76 -19.28 0.97 1.43
N ARG A 77 -18.28 1.86 1.52
CA ARG A 77 -18.10 2.97 0.56
C ARG A 77 -17.19 2.61 -0.61
N ILE A 78 -16.47 1.49 -0.52
CA ILE A 78 -15.51 1.02 -1.52
C ILE A 78 -15.77 -0.46 -1.81
N SER A 79 -15.58 -0.86 -3.08
CA SER A 79 -15.73 -2.23 -3.57
C SER A 79 -14.95 -3.24 -2.71
N PRO A 80 -15.51 -4.43 -2.42
CA PRO A 80 -14.87 -5.48 -1.61
C PRO A 80 -13.54 -6.00 -2.19
N VAL A 81 -13.20 -5.66 -3.43
CA VAL A 81 -11.88 -5.92 -4.03
C VAL A 81 -10.73 -5.29 -3.21
N TYR A 82 -10.97 -4.20 -2.49
CA TYR A 82 -9.97 -3.59 -1.59
C TYR A 82 -9.70 -4.42 -0.32
N ALA A 83 -10.58 -5.34 0.05
CA ALA A 83 -10.33 -6.24 1.19
C ALA A 83 -9.16 -7.21 0.92
N LEU A 84 -8.91 -7.55 -0.35
CA LEU A 84 -7.75 -8.35 -0.76
C LEU A 84 -6.43 -7.56 -0.66
N ASP A 85 -6.47 -6.25 -0.97
CA ASP A 85 -5.29 -5.38 -0.85
C ASP A 85 -4.93 -5.22 0.64
N GLY A 86 -5.91 -5.02 1.52
CA GLY A 86 -5.69 -4.98 2.98
C GLY A 86 -5.11 -6.28 3.55
N LEU A 87 -5.45 -7.44 2.99
CA LEU A 87 -4.91 -8.74 3.40
C LEU A 87 -3.43 -8.87 3.01
N ALA A 88 -3.05 -8.39 1.83
CA ALA A 88 -1.66 -8.33 1.40
C ALA A 88 -0.84 -7.34 2.23
N GLU A 89 -1.41 -6.19 2.60
CA GLU A 89 -0.77 -5.20 3.47
C GLU A 89 -0.55 -5.74 4.89
N LEU A 90 -1.51 -6.47 5.45
CA LEU A 90 -1.35 -7.14 6.76
C LEU A 90 -0.21 -8.17 6.75
N VAL A 91 -0.06 -8.92 5.66
CA VAL A 91 1.07 -9.87 5.49
C VAL A 91 2.41 -9.12 5.45
N PHE A 92 2.48 -8.00 4.72
CA PHE A 92 3.68 -7.15 4.69
C PHE A 92 4.01 -6.55 6.06
N LEU A 93 3.01 -6.09 6.79
CA LEU A 93 3.15 -5.52 8.13
C LEU A 93 3.65 -6.59 9.12
N GLY A 94 3.11 -7.82 9.04
CA GLY A 94 3.59 -8.98 9.80
C GLY A 94 5.05 -9.33 9.49
N CYS A 95 5.45 -9.29 8.21
CA CYS A 95 6.85 -9.48 7.79
C CYS A 95 7.78 -8.43 8.39
N TRP A 96 7.38 -7.15 8.39
CA TRP A 96 8.18 -6.08 8.99
C TRP A 96 8.29 -6.19 10.51
N ILE A 97 7.19 -6.52 11.20
CA ILE A 97 7.22 -6.80 12.66
C ILE A 97 8.18 -7.96 12.96
N TYR A 98 8.17 -9.01 12.14
CA TYR A 98 9.04 -10.16 12.29
C TYR A 98 10.53 -9.81 12.08
N VAL A 99 10.85 -9.00 11.07
CA VAL A 99 12.22 -8.51 10.83
C VAL A 99 12.69 -7.61 11.98
N LEU A 100 11.84 -6.68 12.44
CA LEU A 100 12.14 -5.77 13.55
C LEU A 100 12.32 -6.51 14.89
N THR A 101 11.59 -7.59 15.12
CA THR A 101 11.74 -8.43 16.33
C THR A 101 12.95 -9.36 16.28
N ARG A 102 13.40 -9.77 15.08
CA ARG A 102 14.65 -10.54 14.92
C ARG A 102 15.92 -9.69 15.06
N GLY A 103 15.90 -8.42 14.67
CA GLY A 103 17.05 -7.51 14.82
C GLY A 103 17.43 -7.15 16.26
N LYS A 104 16.61 -7.55 17.25
CA LYS A 104 16.87 -7.36 18.69
C LYS A 104 17.49 -8.58 19.40
N ARG A 105 17.81 -9.67 18.69
CA ARG A 105 18.39 -10.89 19.27
C ARG A 105 19.85 -11.07 18.89
#